data_AF-A0A6L6R3X0-F1
#
_entry.id   AF-A0A6L6R3X0-F1
#
_cell.length_a   1.000
_cell.length_b   1.000
_cell.length_c   1.000
_cell.angle_alpha   90.00
_cell.angle_beta   90.00
_cell.angle_gamma   90.00
#
_symmetry.space_group_name_H-M   'P 1'
#
loop_
_entity.id
_entity.type
_entity.pdbx_description
1 polymer ?
#
loop_
_entity_poly.entity_id
_entity_poly.type
_entity_poly.pdbx_seq_one_letter_code
_entity_poly.pdbx_strand_id
1 'polypeptide(L)'
;MMLESVGIVLFALLIGASIALHELGHLIPAKRFGVRVTEYMIGFGPTVWSKVKGETSYGLKAVPLGGYIRMVGMLAPAEGDPDGTARSM
;
A
#
# COMPACT_ATOMS: atom_id res chain seq x y z
N MET A 1 -8.75 7.06 -32.93
CA MET A 1 -9.50 6.17 -32.03
C MET A 1 -8.62 5.09 -31.38
N MET A 2 -8.06 4.11 -32.11
CA MET A 2 -7.30 3.01 -31.47
C MET A 2 -6.01 3.45 -30.76
N LEU A 3 -5.20 4.31 -31.39
CA LEU A 3 -3.95 4.81 -30.81
C LEU A 3 -4.18 5.68 -29.56
N GLU A 4 -5.25 6.47 -29.55
CA GLU A 4 -5.64 7.33 -28.42
C GLU A 4 -6.02 6.48 -27.21
N SER A 5 -6.86 5.44 -27.41
CA SER A 5 -7.23 4.51 -26.34
C SER A 5 -6.02 3.80 -25.76
N VAL A 6 -5.09 3.36 -26.60
CA VAL A 6 -3.82 2.75 -26.14
C VAL A 6 -3.00 3.75 -25.33
N GLY A 7 -2.89 5.00 -25.78
CA GLY A 7 -2.18 6.06 -25.06
C GLY A 7 -2.78 6.33 -23.68
N ILE A 8 -4.11 6.41 -23.57
CA ILE A 8 -4.82 6.63 -22.30
C ILE A 8 -4.57 5.47 -21.33
N VAL A 9 -4.66 4.22 -21.81
CA VAL A 9 -4.39 3.04 -20.97
C VAL A 9 -2.95 3.03 -20.48
N LEU A 10 -1.98 3.29 -21.36
CA LEU A 10 -0.56 3.38 -20.98
C LEU A 10 -0.30 4.48 -19.96
N PHE A 11 -0.90 5.66 -20.15
CA PHE A 11 -0.78 6.76 -19.21
C PHE A 11 -1.30 6.38 -17.82
N ALA A 12 -2.49 5.78 -17.75
CA ALA A 12 -3.07 5.31 -16.48
C ALA A 12 -2.19 4.25 -15.80
N LEU A 13 -1.63 3.31 -16.57
CA LEU A 13 -0.70 2.30 -16.05
C LEU A 13 0.60 2.90 -15.52
N LEU A 14 1.17 3.90 -16.22
CA LEU A 14 2.38 4.59 -15.78
C LEU A 14 2.15 5.38 -14.49
N ILE A 15 1.00 6.04 -14.35
CA ILE A 15 0.62 6.70 -13.10
C ILE A 15 0.49 5.67 -11.97
N GLY A 16 -0.21 4.55 -12.21
CA GLY A 16 -0.33 3.47 -11.22
C GLY A 16 1.04 2.90 -10.80
N ALA A 17 1.95 2.70 -11.75
CA ALA A 17 3.32 2.25 -11.49
C ALA A 17 4.13 3.29 -10.72
N SER A 18 3.97 4.58 -11.03
CA SER A 18 4.64 5.68 -10.32
C SER A 18 4.21 5.75 -8.85
N ILE A 19 2.90 5.63 -8.59
CA ILE A 19 2.34 5.55 -7.23
C ILE A 19 2.91 4.34 -6.49
N ALA A 20 2.89 3.16 -7.11
CA ALA A 20 3.46 1.96 -6.51
C ALA A 20 4.95 2.15 -6.17
N LEU A 21 5.72 2.76 -7.05
CA LEU A 21 7.13 3.04 -6.81
C LEU A 21 7.34 4.05 -5.68
N HIS A 22 6.48 5.07 -5.57
CA HIS A 22 6.51 6.04 -4.48
C HIS A 22 6.30 5.36 -3.12
N GLU A 23 5.25 4.56 -2.99
CA GLU A 23 4.96 3.82 -1.75
C GLU A 23 6.07 2.80 -1.43
N LEU A 24 6.65 2.16 -2.45
CA LEU A 24 7.79 1.27 -2.29
C LEU A 24 9.02 2.02 -1.76
N GLY A 25 9.18 3.27 -2.18
CA GLY A 25 10.18 4.21 -1.68
C GLY A 25 10.06 4.50 -0.19
N HIS A 26 8.88 4.37 0.41
CA HIS A 26 8.70 4.43 1.87
C HIS A 26 8.86 3.07 2.54
N LEU A 27 8.35 2.01 1.90
CA LEU A 27 8.41 0.64 2.41
C LEU A 27 9.85 0.17 2.62
N ILE A 28 10.74 0.43 1.66
CA ILE A 28 12.13 -0.05 1.72
C ILE A 28 12.89 0.58 2.90
N PRO A 29 12.91 1.91 3.07
CA PRO A 29 13.49 2.54 4.26
C PRO A 29 12.85 2.04 5.55
N ALA A 30 11.51 1.99 5.64
CA ALA A 30 10.82 1.54 6.84
C ALA A 30 11.32 0.14 7.28
N LYS A 31 11.36 -0.81 6.34
CA LYS A 31 11.89 -2.16 6.61
C LYS A 31 13.38 -2.17 6.95
N ARG A 32 14.20 -1.32 6.31
CA ARG A 32 15.63 -1.21 6.62
C ARG A 32 15.90 -0.64 8.01
N PHE A 33 15.06 0.28 8.49
CA PHE A 33 15.15 0.84 9.84
C PHE A 33 14.44 -0.01 10.91
N GLY A 34 13.94 -1.20 10.56
CA GLY A 34 13.26 -2.11 11.49
C GLY A 34 11.84 -1.67 11.86
N VAL A 35 11.26 -0.71 11.13
CA VAL A 35 9.86 -0.31 11.32
C VAL A 35 8.97 -1.37 10.68
N ARG A 36 8.06 -1.93 11.48
CA ARG A 36 7.07 -2.89 10.99
C ARG A 36 6.01 -2.16 10.16
N VAL A 37 5.78 -2.68 8.95
CA VAL A 37 4.78 -2.17 8.01
C VAL A 37 3.68 -3.22 7.87
N THR A 38 2.46 -2.89 8.29
CA THR A 38 1.31 -3.81 8.31
C THR A 38 0.55 -3.83 6.99
N GLU A 39 0.47 -2.70 6.30
CA GLU A 39 -0.22 -2.60 5.02
C GLU A 39 0.62 -1.81 4.00
N TYR A 40 0.62 -2.29 2.77
CA TYR A 40 1.10 -1.64 1.57
C TYR A 40 0.00 -1.76 0.53
N MET A 41 -0.70 -0.67 0.25
CA MET A 41 -1.89 -0.67 -0.61
C MET A 41 -1.72 0.34 -1.73
N ILE A 42 -1.94 -0.11 -2.95
CA ILE A 42 -1.99 0.77 -4.13
C ILE A 42 -3.46 1.01 -4.43
N GLY A 43 -3.87 2.26 -4.37
CA GLY A 43 -5.24 2.74 -4.54
C GLY A 43 -5.97 3.05 -3.24
N PHE A 44 -7.22 3.47 -3.38
CA PHE A 44 -8.17 3.77 -2.30
C PHE A 44 -9.48 2.99 -2.46
N GLY A 45 -10.28 2.99 -1.38
CA GLY A 45 -11.59 2.36 -1.36
C GLY A 45 -11.55 0.85 -1.05
N PRO A 46 -12.50 0.07 -1.61
CA PRO A 46 -12.60 -1.36 -1.34
C PRO A 46 -11.39 -2.10 -1.92
N THR A 47 -10.91 -3.08 -1.16
CA THR A 47 -9.80 -3.94 -1.56
C THR A 47 -10.27 -4.87 -2.67
N VAL A 48 -9.66 -4.75 -3.85
CA VAL A 48 -9.91 -5.65 -5.00
C VAL A 48 -9.11 -6.93 -4.83
N TRP A 49 -7.87 -6.78 -4.36
CA TRP A 49 -6.97 -7.90 -4.14
C TRP A 49 -5.98 -7.57 -3.04
N SER A 50 -5.66 -8.53 -2.19
CA SER A 50 -4.58 -8.40 -1.20
C SER A 50 -3.94 -9.75 -0.93
N LYS A 51 -2.65 -9.73 -0.63
CA LYS A 51 -1.87 -10.89 -0.23
C LYS A 51 -0.96 -10.51 0.92
N VAL A 52 -1.04 -11.30 2.00
CA VAL A 52 -0.14 -11.13 3.15
C VAL A 52 1.19 -11.83 2.85
N LYS A 53 2.30 -11.13 3.08
CA LYS A 53 3.65 -11.69 3.01
C LYS A 53 4.47 -11.21 4.21
N GLY A 54 4.78 -12.12 5.12
CA GLY A 54 5.40 -11.79 6.41
C GLY A 54 4.41 -11.00 7.26
N GLU A 55 4.81 -9.82 7.69
CA GLU A 55 3.98 -8.91 8.51
C GLU A 55 3.23 -7.84 7.69
N THR A 56 3.44 -7.81 6.36
CA THR A 56 2.87 -6.78 5.48
C THR A 56 1.80 -7.37 4.57
N SER A 57 0.62 -6.77 4.56
CA SER A 57 -0.43 -7.01 3.57
C SER A 57 -0.18 -6.14 2.34
N TYR A 58 0.06 -6.78 1.18
CA TYR A 58 0.28 -6.11 -0.09
C TYR A 58 -1.01 -6.19 -0.92
N GLY A 59 -1.56 -5.07 -1.39
CA GLY A 59 -2.82 -5.12 -2.13
C GLY A 59 -3.07 -3.98 -3.11
N LEU A 60 -4.14 -4.18 -3.87
CA LEU A 60 -4.71 -3.24 -4.83
C LEU A 60 -6.13 -2.91 -4.39
N LYS A 61 -6.46 -1.62 -4.46
CA LYS A 61 -7.80 -1.10 -4.18
C LYS A 61 -8.46 -0.58 -5.45
N ALA A 62 -9.78 -0.47 -5.42
CA ALA A 62 -10.59 -0.21 -6.61
C ALA A 62 -10.32 1.16 -7.25
N VAL A 63 -9.89 2.15 -6.47
CA VAL A 63 -9.65 3.51 -6.95
C VAL A 63 -8.14 3.76 -7.10
N PRO A 64 -7.56 3.76 -8.31
CA PRO A 64 -6.11 3.86 -8.52
C PRO A 64 -5.57 5.30 -8.42
N LEU A 65 -6.16 6.15 -7.57
CA LEU A 65 -5.84 7.59 -7.45
C LEU A 65 -4.82 7.91 -6.34
N GLY A 66 -4.08 6.91 -5.85
CA GLY A 66 -3.03 7.08 -4.85
C GLY A 66 -2.64 5.75 -4.23
N GLY A 67 -1.99 5.77 -3.07
CA GLY A 67 -1.58 4.59 -2.33
C GLY A 67 -1.32 4.96 -0.87
N TYR A 68 -1.11 3.96 -0.02
CA TYR A 68 -0.70 4.20 1.34
C TYR A 68 0.11 3.02 1.91
N ILE A 69 0.97 3.36 2.87
CA ILE A 69 1.58 2.39 3.78
C ILE A 69 1.07 2.60 5.21
N ARG A 70 0.89 1.51 5.96
CA ARG A 70 0.64 1.59 7.41
C ARG A 70 1.83 1.06 8.19
N MET A 71 2.44 1.93 8.97
CA MET A 71 3.53 1.60 9.88
C MET A 71 3.01 1.48 11.31
N VAL A 72 3.58 0.54 12.07
CA VAL A 72 3.32 0.40 13.50
C VAL A 72 3.74 1.68 14.21
N GLY A 73 2.87 2.21 15.08
CA GLY A 73 3.09 3.47 15.80
C GLY A 73 2.43 4.72 15.17
N MET A 74 1.84 4.62 13.97
CA MET A 74 1.05 5.73 13.40
C MET A 74 -0.37 5.84 13.99
N LEU A 75 -0.83 4.81 14.69
CA LEU A 75 -2.12 4.78 15.39
C LEU A 75 -1.84 4.54 16.87
N ALA A 76 -2.58 5.23 17.74
CA ALA A 76 -2.54 4.95 19.16
C ALA A 76 -2.87 3.47 19.38
N PRO A 77 -2.17 2.76 20.29
CA PRO A 77 -2.55 1.42 20.70
C PRO A 77 -4.02 1.40 21.09
N ALA A 78 -4.77 0.42 20.60
CA ALA A 78 -6.13 0.21 21.11
C ALA A 78 -6.04 -0.13 22.60
N GLU A 79 -6.98 0.38 23.39
CA GLU A 79 -7.03 0.12 24.83
C GLU A 79 -7.11 -1.39 25.07
N GLY A 80 -6.05 -1.97 25.64
CA GLY A 80 -5.93 -3.42 25.89
C GLY A 80 -5.11 -4.24 24.87
N ASP A 81 -4.43 -3.62 23.89
CA ASP A 81 -3.43 -4.34 23.09
C ASP A 81 -2.12 -4.53 23.88
N PRO A 82 -1.51 -5.73 23.89
CA PRO A 82 -0.19 -5.92 24.47
C PRO A 82 0.83 -5.08 23.69
N ASP A 83 1.64 -4.33 24.43
CA ASP A 83 2.62 -3.37 23.91
C ASP A 83 3.36 -3.92 22.69
N GLY A 84 3.21 -3.24 21.55
CA GLY A 84 3.94 -3.57 20.34
C GLY A 84 3.38 -4.72 19.49
N THR A 85 2.12 -5.13 19.63
CA THR A 85 1.52 -6.11 18.72
C THR A 85 0.51 -5.44 17.79
N ALA A 86 0.94 -5.08 16.58
CA ALA A 86 -0.02 -4.70 15.55
C ALA A 86 -0.77 -5.98 15.13
N ARG A 87 -2.07 -6.05 15.43
CA ARG A 87 -2.91 -7.17 15.02
C ARG A 87 -2.83 -7.36 13.50
N SER A 88 -2.30 -8.50 13.07
CA SER A 88 -2.63 -9.08 11.77
C SER A 88 -4.07 -9.59 11.86
N MET A 89 -5.04 -8.73 11.52
CA MET A 89 -6.40 -9.17 11.22
C MET A 89 -6.44 -9.84 9.85
#